data_AF-A0A7H8SEH1-F1
#
_entry.id   AF-A0A7H8SEH1-F1
#
_cell.length_a   1.000
_cell.length_b   1.000
_cell.length_c   1.000
_cell.angle_alpha   90.00
_cell.angle_beta   90.00
_cell.angle_gamma   90.00
#
_symmetry.space_group_name_H-M   'P 1'
#
loop_
_entity.id
_entity.type
_entity.pdbx_description
1 polymer ?
#
loop_
_entity_poly.entity_id
_entity_poly.type
_entity_poly.pdbx_seq_one_letter_code
_entity_poly.pdbx_strand_id
1 'polypeptide(L)'
;MDAYKKIHLLSQELIPVINDLDHEPEQIILDHIKDCEDCRKLYANTVNFDENIPEPDYANDVEVKPLKKLVQFNTGLKLLLIALRAIILFYIFYSSFSYYDVESAAMILASFQGAIFLFYMPAAVFLLVFTITFFNKKWVWTSFITDLMIIIFLDNIVQLFL
;
A
#
# COMPACT_ATOMS: atom_id res chain seq x y z
N MET A 1 24.59 41.32 -20.71
CA MET A 1 25.37 40.32 -19.97
C MET A 1 26.09 39.47 -21.00
N ASP A 2 27.43 39.44 -20.93
CA ASP A 2 28.29 38.81 -21.94
C ASP A 2 27.99 37.30 -22.09
N ALA A 3 28.01 36.78 -23.32
CA ALA A 3 27.68 35.40 -23.63
C ALA A 3 28.64 34.43 -22.93
N TYR A 4 29.92 34.79 -22.84
CA TYR A 4 30.94 34.04 -22.11
C TYR A 4 30.60 33.89 -20.62
N LYS A 5 30.14 34.99 -19.99
CA LYS A 5 29.73 34.99 -18.57
C LYS A 5 28.51 34.12 -18.30
N LYS A 6 27.58 34.02 -19.27
CA LYS A 6 26.41 33.12 -19.16
C LYS A 6 26.83 31.66 -19.18
N ILE A 7 27.67 31.27 -20.14
CA ILE A 7 28.16 29.89 -20.28
C ILE A 7 29.00 29.49 -19.06
N HIS A 8 29.82 30.40 -18.55
CA HIS A 8 30.62 30.17 -17.35
C HIS A 8 29.77 29.83 -16.11
N LEU A 9 28.73 30.64 -15.84
CA LEU A 9 27.80 30.38 -14.73
C LEU A 9 27.04 29.06 -14.93
N LEU A 10 26.55 28.82 -16.14
CA LEU A 10 25.83 27.59 -16.46
C LEU A 10 26.72 26.36 -16.28
N SER A 11 27.99 26.44 -16.70
CA SER A 11 28.95 25.35 -16.55
C SER A 11 29.21 25.03 -15.07
N GLN A 12 29.32 26.05 -14.21
CA GLN A 12 29.52 25.84 -12.77
C GLN A 12 28.35 25.11 -12.11
N GLU A 13 27.12 25.39 -12.53
CA GLU A 13 25.91 24.73 -12.01
C GLU A 13 25.74 23.30 -12.54
N LEU A 14 26.17 23.04 -13.77
CA LEU A 14 25.91 21.78 -14.47
C LEU A 14 27.05 20.76 -14.40
N ILE A 15 28.30 21.17 -14.13
CA ILE A 15 29.45 20.24 -13.96
C ILE A 15 29.17 19.09 -12.96
N PRO A 16 28.52 19.32 -11.80
CA PRO A 16 28.21 18.24 -10.85
C PRO A 16 27.26 17.15 -11.37
N VAL A 17 26.46 17.45 -12.40
CA VAL A 17 25.47 16.54 -13.00
C VAL A 17 25.75 16.32 -14.49
N ILE A 18 27.00 16.53 -14.92
CA ILE A 18 27.36 16.56 -16.34
C ILE A 18 27.06 15.24 -17.06
N ASN A 19 27.15 14.11 -16.35
CA ASN A 19 26.83 12.77 -16.87
C ASN A 19 25.32 12.54 -17.08
N ASP A 20 24.45 13.38 -16.50
CA ASP A 20 23.00 13.30 -16.61
C ASP A 20 22.44 14.30 -17.65
N LEU A 21 23.32 15.04 -18.34
CA LEU A 21 22.91 16.01 -19.35
C LEU A 21 22.66 15.35 -20.70
N ASP A 22 21.76 15.96 -21.48
CA ASP A 22 21.65 15.64 -22.89
C ASP A 22 22.96 15.98 -23.63
N HIS A 23 23.25 15.25 -24.72
CA HIS A 23 24.50 15.34 -25.48
C HIS A 23 24.85 16.77 -25.93
N GLU A 24 23.86 17.60 -26.30
CA GLU A 24 24.11 18.95 -26.80
C GLU A 24 24.56 19.93 -25.68
N PRO A 25 23.84 20.07 -24.56
CA PRO A 25 24.33 20.81 -23.38
C PRO A 25 25.68 20.31 -22.84
N GLU A 26 25.87 19.00 -22.76
CA GLU A 26 27.10 18.38 -22.28
C GLU A 26 28.30 18.86 -23.12
N GLN A 27 28.17 18.79 -24.45
CA GLN A 27 29.23 19.19 -25.37
C GLN A 27 29.59 20.67 -25.26
N ILE A 28 28.61 21.55 -25.07
CA ILE A 28 28.83 23.00 -24.86
C ILE A 28 29.65 23.26 -23.59
N ILE A 29 29.38 22.53 -22.51
CA ILE A 29 30.08 22.67 -21.24
C ILE A 29 31.51 22.11 -21.36
N LEU A 30 31.67 20.94 -21.99
CA LEU A 30 32.99 20.33 -22.24
C LEU A 30 33.88 21.22 -23.10
N ASP A 31 33.31 21.89 -24.10
CA ASP A 31 34.04 22.86 -24.91
C ASP A 31 34.43 24.10 -24.09
N HIS A 32 33.54 24.60 -23.21
CA HIS A 32 33.89 25.69 -22.30
C HIS A 32 34.99 25.33 -21.30
N ILE A 33 35.00 24.10 -20.78
CA ILE A 33 36.01 23.60 -19.82
C ILE A 33 37.42 23.63 -20.41
N LYS A 34 37.58 23.39 -21.72
CA LYS A 34 38.88 23.46 -22.40
C LYS A 34 39.51 24.84 -22.26
N ASP A 35 38.70 25.88 -22.39
CA ASP A 35 39.13 27.27 -22.44
C ASP A 35 39.03 28.02 -21.09
N CYS A 36 38.29 27.48 -20.12
CA CYS A 36 38.09 28.08 -18.81
C CYS A 36 38.82 27.33 -17.69
N GLU A 37 39.86 27.94 -17.11
CA GLU A 37 40.65 27.35 -16.02
C GLU A 37 39.82 27.03 -14.77
N ASP A 38 38.87 27.91 -14.40
CA ASP A 38 38.03 27.72 -13.22
C ASP A 38 37.08 26.53 -13.39
N CYS A 39 36.45 26.40 -14.57
CA CYS A 39 35.57 25.27 -14.87
C CYS A 39 36.36 23.97 -15.00
N ARG A 40 37.59 24.01 -15.51
CA ARG A 40 38.48 22.85 -15.56
C ARG A 40 38.88 22.36 -14.18
N LYS A 41 39.20 23.26 -13.24
CA LYS A 41 39.47 22.90 -11.84
C LYS A 41 38.24 22.30 -11.18
N LEU A 42 37.06 22.89 -11.40
CA LEU A 42 35.81 22.37 -10.87
C LEU A 42 35.52 20.95 -11.39
N TYR A 43 35.60 20.75 -12.70
CA TYR A 43 35.41 19.45 -13.34
C TYR A 43 36.39 18.39 -12.83
N ALA A 44 37.69 18.72 -12.74
CA ALA A 44 38.68 17.81 -12.17
C ALA A 44 38.37 17.44 -10.72
N ASN A 45 37.90 18.38 -9.90
CA ASN A 45 37.53 18.11 -8.51
C ASN A 45 36.27 17.24 -8.41
N THR A 46 35.31 17.40 -9.32
CA THR A 46 34.08 16.58 -9.38
C THR A 46 34.37 15.16 -9.86
N VAL A 47 35.16 14.99 -10.93
CA VAL A 47 35.52 13.66 -11.45
C VAL A 47 36.39 12.86 -10.46
N ASN A 48 37.33 13.53 -9.79
CA ASN A 48 38.11 12.89 -8.71
C ASN A 48 37.25 12.56 -7.47
N PHE A 49 36.08 13.19 -7.31
CA PHE A 49 35.13 12.83 -6.27
C PHE A 49 34.41 11.53 -6.62
N ASP A 50 33.99 11.34 -7.87
CA ASP A 50 33.39 10.08 -8.35
C ASP A 50 34.35 8.89 -8.27
N GLU A 51 35.65 9.07 -8.58
CA GLU A 51 36.64 7.98 -8.47
C GLU A 51 36.98 7.57 -7.01
N ASN A 52 36.68 8.41 -6.02
CA ASN A 52 36.93 8.13 -4.60
C ASN A 52 35.65 7.84 -3.79
N ILE A 53 34.48 7.90 -4.43
CA ILE A 53 33.27 7.33 -3.86
C ILE A 53 33.39 5.82 -4.06
N PRO A 54 33.43 4.99 -3.00
CA PRO A 54 33.35 3.55 -3.18
C PRO A 54 32.09 3.28 -4.01
N GLU A 55 32.27 2.68 -5.20
CA GLU A 55 31.15 2.16 -5.99
C GLU A 55 30.22 1.45 -5.00
N PRO A 56 28.96 1.90 -4.84
CA PRO A 56 28.03 1.16 -4.02
C PRO A 56 27.99 -0.23 -4.61
N ASP A 57 28.36 -1.23 -3.81
CA ASP A 57 28.23 -2.62 -4.16
C ASP A 57 26.74 -2.93 -4.33
N TYR A 58 26.20 -2.61 -5.51
CA TYR A 58 24.86 -2.94 -5.94
C TYR A 58 24.72 -4.45 -6.24
N ALA A 59 25.71 -5.29 -5.90
CA ALA A 59 25.55 -6.75 -5.91
C ALA A 59 24.73 -7.25 -4.72
N ASN A 60 24.47 -6.41 -3.72
CA ASN A 60 23.46 -6.69 -2.73
C ASN A 60 22.21 -5.89 -3.09
N ASP A 61 21.24 -6.58 -3.67
CA ASP A 61 19.82 -6.22 -3.59
C ASP A 61 19.55 -5.97 -2.09
N VAL A 62 19.68 -4.72 -1.63
CA VAL A 62 19.33 -4.34 -0.28
C VAL A 62 17.82 -4.40 -0.28
N GLU A 63 17.29 -5.60 -0.01
CA GLU A 63 15.89 -5.82 0.33
C GLU A 63 15.56 -4.76 1.37
N VAL A 64 14.83 -3.72 0.95
CA VAL A 64 14.36 -2.67 1.83
C VAL A 64 13.41 -3.37 2.79
N LYS A 65 13.98 -3.79 3.93
CA LYS A 65 13.31 -4.62 4.92
C LYS A 65 12.02 -3.89 5.28
N PRO A 66 10.83 -4.47 5.00
CA PRO A 66 9.59 -3.76 5.20
C PRO A 66 9.56 -3.29 6.65
N LEU A 67 9.41 -1.98 6.85
CA LEU A 67 9.35 -1.35 8.17
C LEU A 67 8.40 -2.20 9.02
N LYS A 68 8.92 -2.90 10.03
CA LYS A 68 8.16 -3.89 10.84
C LYS A 68 6.81 -3.34 11.32
N LYS A 69 6.74 -2.02 11.55
CA LYS A 69 5.53 -1.28 11.93
C LYS A 69 4.43 -1.32 10.86
N LEU A 70 4.76 -1.26 9.57
CA LEU A 70 3.79 -1.33 8.47
C LEU A 70 3.15 -2.72 8.36
N VAL A 71 3.95 -3.77 8.54
CA VAL A 71 3.48 -5.16 8.53
C VAL A 71 2.56 -5.43 9.73
N GLN A 72 2.90 -4.89 10.90
CA GLN A 72 2.06 -4.96 12.10
C GLN A 72 0.75 -4.19 11.92
N PHE A 73 0.78 -3.01 11.31
CA PHE A 73 -0.44 -2.23 11.03
C PHE A 73 -1.39 -2.96 10.08
N ASN A 74 -0.86 -3.50 8.98
CA ASN A 74 -1.64 -4.30 8.03
C ASN A 74 -2.24 -5.55 8.70
N THR A 75 -1.46 -6.24 9.53
CA THR A 75 -1.95 -7.40 10.29
C THR A 75 -3.03 -7.02 11.30
N GLY A 76 -2.86 -5.89 11.99
CA GLY A 76 -3.84 -5.35 12.94
C GLY A 76 -5.17 -5.01 12.27
N LEU A 77 -5.14 -4.36 11.11
CA LEU A 77 -6.35 -4.06 10.33
C LEU A 77 -7.07 -5.34 9.87
N LYS A 78 -6.34 -6.39 9.46
CA LYS A 78 -6.95 -7.69 9.10
C LYS A 78 -7.65 -8.32 10.29
N LEU A 79 -6.97 -8.37 11.43
CA LEU A 79 -7.54 -8.90 12.67
C LEU A 79 -8.77 -8.11 13.10
N LEU A 80 -8.74 -6.77 12.98
CA LEU A 80 -9.88 -5.91 13.27
C LEU A 80 -11.08 -6.26 12.39
N LEU A 81 -10.88 -6.43 11.08
CA LEU A 81 -11.95 -6.81 10.14
C LEU A 81 -12.55 -8.18 10.44
N ILE A 82 -11.73 -9.13 10.89
CA ILE A 82 -12.20 -10.47 11.30
C ILE A 82 -12.95 -10.39 12.63
N ALA A 83 -12.43 -9.66 13.60
CA ALA A 83 -13.05 -9.49 14.91
C ALA A 83 -14.42 -8.83 14.79
N LEU A 84 -14.55 -7.82 13.94
CA LEU A 84 -15.82 -7.13 13.73
C LEU A 84 -16.89 -8.05 13.14
N ARG A 85 -16.51 -8.95 12.20
CA ARG A 85 -17.41 -10.02 11.71
C ARG A 85 -17.81 -10.98 12.81
N ALA A 86 -16.85 -11.44 13.62
CA ALA A 86 -17.12 -12.36 14.72
C ALA A 86 -18.07 -11.74 15.75
N ILE A 87 -17.91 -10.46 16.07
CA ILE A 87 -18.80 -9.73 16.99
C ILE A 87 -20.21 -9.62 16.43
N ILE A 88 -20.37 -9.26 15.16
CA ILE A 88 -21.71 -9.16 14.54
C ILE A 88 -22.38 -10.53 14.50
N LEU A 89 -21.64 -11.57 14.11
CA LEU A 89 -22.18 -12.94 14.10
C LEU A 89 -22.57 -13.38 15.50
N PHE A 90 -21.71 -13.16 16.49
CA PHE A 90 -22.01 -13.46 17.88
C PHE A 90 -23.26 -12.73 18.37
N TYR A 91 -23.41 -11.45 18.02
CA TYR A 91 -24.61 -10.68 18.33
C TYR A 91 -25.86 -11.28 17.69
N ILE A 92 -25.80 -11.64 16.41
CA ILE A 92 -26.92 -12.28 15.70
C ILE A 92 -27.30 -13.58 16.41
N PHE A 93 -26.33 -14.48 16.65
CA PHE A 93 -26.54 -15.72 17.38
C PHE A 93 -27.18 -15.47 18.74
N TYR A 94 -26.57 -14.63 19.57
CA TYR A 94 -27.06 -14.35 20.92
C TYR A 94 -28.48 -13.78 20.89
N SER A 95 -28.76 -12.83 20.00
CA SER A 95 -30.07 -12.19 19.89
C SER A 95 -31.17 -13.19 19.46
N SER A 96 -30.87 -14.07 18.50
CA SER A 96 -31.81 -15.06 17.99
C SER A 96 -32.15 -16.14 19.02
N PHE A 97 -31.22 -16.52 19.91
CA PHE A 97 -31.46 -17.50 20.97
C PHE A 97 -32.01 -16.89 22.27
N SER A 98 -31.72 -15.61 22.58
CA SER A 98 -32.11 -14.99 23.85
C SER A 98 -33.56 -14.50 23.89
N TYR A 99 -34.18 -14.20 22.74
CA TYR A 99 -35.50 -13.54 22.69
C TYR A 99 -36.66 -14.48 22.39
N TYR A 100 -36.40 -15.68 21.86
CA TYR A 100 -37.43 -16.66 21.58
C TYR A 100 -37.38 -17.76 22.63
N ASP A 101 -38.31 -17.70 23.58
CA ASP A 101 -38.71 -18.89 24.31
C ASP A 101 -39.03 -19.98 23.28
N VAL A 102 -38.51 -21.19 23.50
CA VAL A 102 -38.20 -22.23 22.49
C VAL A 102 -39.47 -22.85 21.87
N GLU A 103 -40.34 -22.08 21.23
CA GLU A 103 -41.64 -22.57 20.78
C GLU A 103 -41.67 -23.04 19.32
N SER A 104 -40.68 -22.69 18.48
CA SER A 104 -40.42 -23.45 17.23
C SER A 104 -39.05 -23.14 16.60
N ALA A 105 -38.36 -24.17 16.10
CA ALA A 105 -37.12 -24.01 15.32
C ALA A 105 -37.32 -23.10 14.08
N ALA A 106 -38.52 -23.10 13.48
CA ALA A 106 -38.87 -22.26 12.36
C ALA A 106 -38.82 -20.74 12.68
N MET A 107 -39.24 -20.33 13.88
CA MET A 107 -39.15 -18.93 14.30
C MET A 107 -37.71 -18.50 14.55
N ILE A 108 -36.87 -19.38 15.11
CA ILE A 108 -35.45 -19.11 15.32
C ILE A 108 -34.76 -18.88 13.96
N LEU A 109 -35.01 -19.74 12.97
CA LEU A 109 -34.46 -19.61 11.62
C LEU A 109 -34.89 -18.31 10.94
N ALA A 110 -36.19 -17.97 11.00
CA ALA A 110 -36.70 -16.72 10.45
C ALA A 110 -36.06 -15.48 11.12
N SER A 111 -35.85 -15.53 12.44
CA SER A 111 -35.16 -14.50 13.20
C SER A 111 -33.68 -14.36 12.76
N PHE A 112 -32.97 -15.48 12.58
CA PHE A 112 -31.60 -15.48 12.05
C PHE A 112 -31.53 -14.82 10.68
N GLN A 113 -32.41 -15.20 9.75
CA GLN A 113 -32.43 -14.65 8.41
C GLN A 113 -32.72 -13.14 8.41
N GLY A 114 -33.67 -12.70 9.23
CA GLY A 114 -33.97 -11.28 9.44
C GLY A 114 -32.78 -10.51 10.00
N ALA A 115 -32.09 -11.06 10.99
CA ALA A 115 -30.92 -10.44 11.61
C ALA A 115 -29.71 -10.38 10.66
N ILE A 116 -29.48 -11.40 9.84
CA ILE A 116 -28.47 -11.38 8.78
C ILE A 116 -28.77 -10.25 7.79
N PHE A 117 -30.01 -10.15 7.31
CA PHE A 117 -30.37 -9.15 6.32
C PHE A 117 -30.29 -7.73 6.88
N LEU A 118 -30.70 -7.53 8.13
CA LEU A 118 -30.77 -6.20 8.74
C LEU A 118 -29.44 -5.71 9.31
N PHE A 119 -28.64 -6.60 9.90
CA PHE A 119 -27.38 -6.23 10.57
C PHE A 119 -26.14 -6.67 9.78
N TYR A 120 -26.08 -7.94 9.33
CA TYR A 120 -24.88 -8.47 8.70
C TYR A 120 -24.69 -7.95 7.28
N MET A 121 -25.73 -7.88 6.45
CA MET A 121 -25.61 -7.45 5.05
C MET A 121 -25.11 -6.00 4.93
N PRO A 122 -25.67 -4.98 5.61
CA PRO A 122 -25.14 -3.62 5.54
C PRO A 122 -23.70 -3.54 6.06
N ALA A 123 -23.39 -4.26 7.14
CA ALA A 123 -22.04 -4.32 7.69
C ALA A 123 -21.05 -4.98 6.72
N ALA A 124 -21.44 -6.06 6.04
CA ALA A 124 -20.63 -6.73 5.02
C ALA A 124 -20.30 -5.79 3.86
N VAL A 125 -21.29 -5.02 3.37
CA VAL A 125 -21.04 -4.00 2.34
C VAL A 125 -20.05 -2.94 2.83
N PHE A 126 -20.22 -2.43 4.05
CA PHE A 126 -19.30 -1.46 4.64
C PHE A 126 -17.88 -2.03 4.78
N LEU A 127 -17.75 -3.25 5.30
CA LEU A 127 -16.47 -3.93 5.45
C LEU A 127 -15.82 -4.26 4.10
N LEU A 128 -16.61 -4.54 3.06
CA LEU A 128 -16.11 -4.74 1.72
C LEU A 128 -15.54 -3.45 1.14
N VAL A 129 -16.25 -2.33 1.26
CA VAL A 129 -15.75 -1.00 0.85
C VAL A 129 -14.45 -0.68 1.59
N PHE A 130 -14.42 -0.90 2.90
CA PHE A 130 -13.19 -0.75 3.68
C PHE A 130 -12.07 -1.67 3.17
N THR A 131 -12.39 -2.92 2.83
CA THR A 131 -11.41 -3.87 2.32
C THR A 131 -10.81 -3.40 0.99
N ILE A 132 -11.65 -2.83 0.11
CA ILE A 132 -11.23 -2.27 -1.19
C ILE A 132 -10.25 -1.11 -1.00
N THR A 133 -10.51 -0.24 -0.03
CA THR A 133 -9.66 0.95 0.23
C THR A 133 -8.30 0.58 0.81
N PHE A 134 -8.23 -0.40 1.72
CA PHE A 134 -7.03 -0.65 2.52
C PHE A 134 -6.22 -1.90 2.12
N PHE A 135 -6.76 -2.81 1.29
CA PHE A 135 -6.13 -4.09 1.01
C PHE A 135 -6.00 -4.43 -0.48
N ASN A 136 -5.11 -5.37 -0.76
CA ASN A 136 -4.86 -5.87 -2.12
C ASN A 136 -6.08 -6.61 -2.68
N LYS A 137 -6.19 -6.65 -4.02
CA LYS A 137 -7.26 -7.35 -4.77
C LYS A 137 -7.55 -8.77 -4.28
N LYS A 138 -6.53 -9.55 -3.89
CA LYS A 138 -6.71 -10.90 -3.33
C LYS A 138 -7.58 -10.90 -2.06
N TRP A 139 -7.34 -9.97 -1.14
CA TRP A 139 -8.09 -9.84 0.10
C TRP A 139 -9.51 -9.35 -0.12
N VAL A 140 -9.73 -8.47 -1.10
CA VAL A 140 -11.08 -8.05 -1.50
C VAL A 140 -11.92 -9.26 -1.93
N TRP A 141 -11.37 -10.12 -2.79
CA TRP A 141 -12.04 -11.35 -3.21
C TRP A 141 -12.29 -12.31 -2.05
N THR A 142 -11.30 -12.51 -1.17
CA THR A 142 -11.48 -13.35 0.02
C THR A 142 -12.58 -12.81 0.93
N SER A 143 -12.59 -11.50 1.19
CA SER A 143 -13.61 -10.79 1.98
C SER A 143 -15.01 -10.97 1.37
N PHE A 144 -15.15 -10.71 0.08
CA PHE A 144 -16.40 -10.88 -0.65
C PHE A 144 -16.94 -12.31 -0.62
N ILE A 145 -16.08 -13.30 -0.91
CA ILE A 145 -16.47 -14.72 -0.88
C ILE A 145 -16.87 -15.16 0.52
N THR A 146 -16.17 -14.68 1.55
CA THR A 146 -16.45 -15.01 2.95
C THR A 146 -17.81 -14.45 3.37
N ASP A 147 -18.09 -13.20 3.04
CA ASP A 147 -19.36 -12.56 3.38
C ASP A 147 -20.52 -13.20 2.61
N LEU A 148 -20.32 -13.58 1.35
CA LEU A 148 -21.29 -14.32 0.55
C LEU A 148 -21.56 -15.72 1.12
N MET A 149 -20.51 -16.44 1.52
CA MET A 149 -20.62 -17.73 2.20
C MET A 149 -21.46 -17.61 3.47
N ILE A 150 -21.20 -16.59 4.29
CA ILE A 150 -21.96 -16.36 5.52
C ILE A 150 -23.43 -16.07 5.20
N ILE A 151 -23.73 -15.18 4.26
CA ILE A 151 -25.12 -14.83 3.93
C ILE A 151 -25.91 -16.04 3.41
N ILE A 152 -25.28 -16.92 2.61
CA ILE A 152 -25.97 -18.05 1.98
C ILE A 152 -26.03 -19.28 2.89
N PHE A 153 -24.95 -19.60 3.60
CA PHE A 153 -24.81 -20.87 4.32
C PHE A 153 -25.12 -20.79 5.81
N LEU A 154 -25.17 -19.59 6.42
CA LEU A 154 -25.37 -19.50 7.87
C LEU A 154 -26.71 -20.10 8.30
N ASP A 155 -27.77 -19.93 7.51
CA ASP A 155 -29.08 -20.53 7.77
C ASP A 155 -29.00 -22.07 7.78
N ASN A 156 -28.36 -22.67 6.76
CA ASN A 156 -28.15 -24.12 6.68
C ASN A 156 -27.30 -24.66 7.86
N ILE A 157 -26.31 -23.89 8.31
CA ILE A 157 -25.50 -24.27 9.47
C ILE A 157 -26.37 -24.27 10.73
N VAL A 158 -27.17 -23.23 10.95
CA VAL A 158 -28.07 -23.16 12.12
C VAL A 158 -29.11 -24.28 12.09
N GLN A 159 -29.68 -24.61 10.92
CA GLN A 159 -30.58 -25.76 10.75
C GLN A 159 -29.96 -27.10 11.15
N LEU A 160 -28.65 -27.27 11.00
CA LEU A 160 -27.96 -28.51 11.38
C LEU A 160 -27.80 -28.65 12.90
N PHE A 161 -27.84 -27.54 13.64
CA PHE A 161 -27.68 -27.50 15.09
C PHE A 161 -29.00 -27.41 15.87
N LEU A 162 -30.13 -27.15 15.19
CA LEU A 162 -31.50 -27.13 15.74
C LEU A 162 -32.21 -28.46 15.52
#